data_AF-D3S4N3-F1
#
_entry.id   AF-D3S4N3-F1
#
_cell.length_a   1.000
_cell.length_b   1.000
_cell.length_c   1.000
_cell.angle_alpha   90.00
_cell.angle_beta   90.00
_cell.angle_gamma   90.00
#
_symmetry.space_group_name_H-M   'P 1'
#
loop_
_entity.id
_entity.type
_entity.pdbx_description
1 polymer ?
#
loop_
_entity_poly.entity_id
_entity_poly.type
_entity_poly.pdbx_seq_one_letter_code
_entity_poly.pdbx_strand_id
1 'polypeptide(L)' 'MDEKRKLLFDKIANAGTVFVGYEFLFMLYVVLNTASGEIPPNIGIVLFIGDIVAILITVWLFCAVLYDIYKKL' A
#
# COMPACT_ATOMS: atom_id res chain seq x y z
N MET A 1 20.22 0.73 16.96
CA MET A 1 19.52 1.89 16.36
C MET A 1 19.32 2.92 17.47
N ASP A 2 19.74 4.15 17.26
CA ASP A 2 19.54 5.28 18.19
C ASP A 2 18.06 5.68 18.27
N GLU A 3 17.70 6.38 19.34
CA GLU A 3 16.33 6.76 19.66
C GLU A 3 15.65 7.59 18.56
N LYS A 4 16.41 8.50 17.92
CA LYS A 4 15.89 9.31 16.81
C LYS A 4 15.59 8.47 15.58
N ARG A 5 16.48 7.53 15.21
CA ARG A 5 16.24 6.60 14.09
C ARG A 5 15.08 5.66 14.37
N LYS A 6 14.95 5.16 15.60
CA LYS A 6 13.80 4.33 16.00
C LYS A 6 12.49 5.09 15.84
N LEU A 7 12.43 6.32 16.34
CA LEU A 7 11.24 7.17 16.23
C LEU A 7 10.90 7.51 14.76
N LEU A 8 11.90 7.69 13.90
CA LEU A 8 11.70 7.89 12.46
C LEU A 8 11.17 6.61 11.78
N PHE A 9 11.76 5.45 12.09
CA PHE A 9 11.33 4.16 11.58
C PHE A 9 9.86 3.89 11.94
N ASP A 10 9.49 4.05 13.21
CA ASP A 10 8.13 3.79 13.70
C ASP A 10 7.12 4.71 13.02
N LYS A 11 7.45 5.99 12.81
CA LYS A 11 6.57 6.94 12.10
C LYS A 11 6.37 6.56 10.63
N ILE A 12 7.43 6.18 9.92
CA ILE A 12 7.34 5.78 8.51
C ILE A 12 6.61 4.45 8.36
N ALA A 13 6.84 3.49 9.27
CA ALA A 13 6.13 2.22 9.28
C ALA A 13 4.62 2.41 9.54
N ASN A 14 4.25 3.30 10.46
CA ASN A 14 2.85 3.65 10.68
C ASN A 14 2.22 4.33 9.45
N ALA A 15 2.91 5.28 8.83
CA ALA A 15 2.44 5.90 7.60
C ALA A 15 2.23 4.86 6.49
N GLY A 16 3.20 3.95 6.29
CA GLY A 16 3.10 2.86 5.33
C GLY A 16 1.90 1.95 5.58
N THR A 17 1.63 1.61 6.84
CA THR A 17 0.44 0.82 7.21
C THR A 17 -0.85 1.53 6.80
N VAL A 18 -0.95 2.84 7.00
CA VAL A 18 -2.12 3.64 6.62
C VAL A 18 -2.30 3.69 5.10
N PHE A 19 -1.20 3.91 4.35
CA PHE A 19 -1.25 3.94 2.89
C PHE A 19 -1.67 2.60 2.30
N VAL A 20 -1.04 1.51 2.72
CA VAL A 20 -1.39 0.16 2.26
C VAL A 20 -2.84 -0.18 2.64
N GLY A 21 -3.28 0.19 3.84
CA GLY A 21 -4.67 0.02 4.25
C GLY A 21 -5.67 0.75 3.34
N TYR A 22 -5.33 1.96 2.87
CA TYR A 22 -6.16 2.71 1.94
C TYR A 22 -6.24 2.06 0.55
N GLU A 23 -5.13 1.50 0.06
CA GLU A 23 -5.10 0.76 -1.20
C GLU A 23 -6.02 -0.47 -1.16
N PHE A 24 -6.03 -1.20 -0.04
CA PHE A 24 -6.98 -2.32 0.15
C PHE A 24 -8.45 -1.87 0.21
N LEU A 25 -8.73 -0.71 0.82
CA LEU A 25 -10.09 -0.15 0.81
C LEU A 25 -10.54 0.22 -0.60
N PHE A 26 -9.64 0.77 -1.41
CA PHE A 26 -9.92 1.08 -2.81
C PHE A 26 -10.15 -0.18 -3.64
N MET A 27 -9.33 -1.22 -3.45
CA MET A 27 -9.54 -2.52 -4.09
C MET A 27 -10.90 -3.14 -3.72
N LEU A 28 -11.30 -3.07 -2.44
CA LEU A 28 -12.62 -3.51 -2.00
C LEU A 28 -13.75 -2.72 -2.67
N TYR A 29 -13.59 -1.40 -2.79
CA TYR A 29 -14.54 -0.55 -3.52
C TYR A 29 -14.69 -1.03 -4.98
N VAL A 30 -13.60 -1.28 -5.69
CA VAL A 30 -13.65 -1.81 -7.08
C VAL A 30 -14.40 -3.13 -7.15
N VAL A 31 -14.13 -4.06 -6.22
CA VAL A 31 -14.81 -5.36 -6.16
C VAL A 31 -16.31 -5.21 -5.94
N LEU A 32 -16.72 -4.40 -4.95
CA LEU A 32 -18.13 -4.21 -4.62
C LEU A 32 -18.91 -3.54 -5.75
N ASN A 33 -18.34 -2.50 -6.38
CA ASN A 33 -18.99 -1.78 -7.48
C ASN A 33 -19.03 -2.58 -8.78
N THR A 34 -18.05 -3.46 -9.00
CA THR A 34 -18.11 -4.43 -10.10
C THR A 34 -19.19 -5.48 -9.85
N ALA A 35 -19.31 -5.96 -8.61
CA ALA A 35 -20.32 -6.94 -8.22
C ALA A 35 -21.75 -6.36 -8.22
N SER A 36 -21.92 -5.08 -7.90
CA SER A 36 -23.22 -4.39 -7.97
C SER A 36 -23.68 -4.07 -9.40
N GLY A 37 -22.77 -4.20 -10.38
CA GLY A 37 -23.03 -3.85 -11.78
C GLY A 37 -22.85 -2.36 -12.11
N GLU A 38 -22.40 -1.54 -11.16
CA GLU A 38 -22.06 -0.13 -11.39
C GLU A 38 -20.80 0.02 -12.26
N ILE A 39 -19.84 -0.90 -12.11
CA ILE A 39 -18.63 -0.97 -12.94
C ILE A 39 -18.72 -2.20 -13.87
N PRO A 40 -18.54 -2.03 -15.19
CA PRO A 40 -18.43 -3.15 -16.12
C PRO A 40 -17.30 -4.12 -15.74
N PRO A 41 -17.51 -5.46 -15.85
CA PRO A 41 -16.52 -6.44 -15.40
C PRO A 41 -15.11 -6.29 -16.01
N ASN A 42 -15.01 -5.90 -17.28
CA ASN A 42 -13.74 -5.67 -17.94
C ASN A 42 -12.96 -4.50 -17.32
N ILE A 43 -13.65 -3.40 -16.98
CA ILE A 43 -13.04 -2.25 -16.30
C ILE A 43 -12.67 -2.64 -14.86
N GLY A 44 -13.56 -3.33 -14.16
CA GLY A 44 -13.31 -3.82 -12.80
C GLY A 44 -12.05 -4.69 -12.70
N ILE A 45 -11.85 -5.62 -13.65
CA ILE A 45 -10.64 -6.47 -13.70
C ILE A 45 -9.37 -5.63 -13.91
N VAL A 46 -9.40 -4.66 -14.82
CA VAL A 46 -8.23 -3.79 -15.08
C VAL A 46 -7.88 -2.97 -13.84
N LEU A 47 -8.88 -2.37 -13.18
CA LEU A 47 -8.69 -1.61 -11.94
C LEU A 47 -8.15 -2.50 -10.82
N PHE A 48 -8.71 -3.70 -10.63
CA PHE A 48 -8.26 -4.64 -9.62
C PHE A 48 -6.79 -5.07 -9.82
N ILE A 49 -6.39 -5.37 -11.07
CA ILE A 49 -5.00 -5.68 -11.38
C ILE A 49 -4.10 -4.45 -11.14
N GLY A 50 -4.57 -3.26 -11.52
CA GLY A 50 -3.88 -2.00 -11.25
C GLY A 50 -3.62 -1.80 -9.76
N ASP A 51 -4.61 -2.06 -8.92
CA ASP A 51 -4.50 -1.96 -7.46
C ASP A 51 -3.50 -2.96 -6.90
N ILE A 52 -3.48 -4.21 -7.39
CA ILE A 52 -2.46 -5.19 -6.98
C ILE A 52 -1.06 -4.67 -7.29
N VAL A 53 -0.84 -4.14 -8.50
CA VAL A 53 0.46 -3.60 -8.90
C VAL A 53 0.83 -2.39 -8.04
N ALA A 54 -0.11 -1.49 -7.75
CA ALA A 54 0.11 -0.34 -6.88
C ALA A 54 0.53 -0.77 -5.47
N ILE A 55 -0.19 -1.70 -4.85
CA ILE A 55 0.13 -2.23 -3.51
C ILE A 55 1.53 -2.84 -3.48
N LEU A 56 1.89 -3.64 -4.50
CA LEU A 56 3.22 -4.25 -4.58
C LEU A 56 4.33 -3.19 -4.64
N ILE A 57 4.13 -2.13 -5.44
CA ILE A 57 5.08 -1.02 -5.55
C ILE A 57 5.18 -0.26 -4.23
N THR A 58 4.05 0.07 -3.62
CA THR A 58 3.98 0.79 -2.35
C THR A 58 4.70 0.02 -1.24
N VAL A 59 4.38 -1.26 -1.07
CA VAL A 59 5.05 -2.13 -0.08
C VAL A 59 6.55 -2.21 -0.37
N TRP A 60 6.95 -2.40 -1.62
CA TRP A 60 8.37 -2.49 -1.99
C TRP A 60 9.14 -1.21 -1.64
N LEU A 61 8.60 -0.04 -1.98
CA LEU A 61 9.20 1.26 -1.66
C LEU A 61 9.29 1.50 -0.15
N PHE A 62 8.22 1.24 0.60
CA PHE A 62 8.23 1.38 2.05
C PHE A 62 9.24 0.43 2.70
N CYS A 63 9.30 -0.82 2.27
CA CYS A 63 10.30 -1.77 2.76
C CYS A 63 11.73 -1.30 2.45
N ALA A 64 12.00 -0.75 1.26
CA ALA A 64 13.32 -0.21 0.92
C ALA A 64 13.71 0.96 1.84
N VAL A 65 12.78 1.92 2.05
CA VAL A 65 13.01 3.06 2.95
C VAL A 65 13.25 2.62 4.39
N LEU A 66 12.41 1.70 4.90
CA LEU A 66 12.56 1.15 6.25
C LEU A 66 13.87 0.36 6.39
N TYR A 67 14.25 -0.40 5.36
CA TYR A 67 15.52 -1.12 5.33
C TYR A 67 16.71 -0.16 5.36
N ASP A 68 16.69 0.93 4.60
CA ASP A 68 17.75 1.94 4.62
C ASP A 68 17.88 2.62 5.98
N ILE A 69 16.74 2.95 6.63
CA ILE A 69 16.73 3.51 7.99
C ILE A 69 17.30 2.52 9.00
N TYR A 70 16.94 1.23 8.87
CA TYR A 70 17.44 0.16 9.72
C TYR A 70 18.94 -0.08 9.51
N LYS A 71 19.37 -0.12 8.24
CA LYS A 71 20.70 -0.61 7.84
C LYS A 71 21.76 0.47 7.69
N LYS A 72 21.43 1.75 7.87
CA LYS A 72 22.45 2.79 8.13
C LYS A 72 23.40 2.29 9.23
N LEU A 73 24.57 1.80 8.79
CA LEU A 73 25.80 1.63 9.57
C LEU A 73 26.07 2.95 10.29
#